data_AF-A0A7D8IW84-F1
#
_entry.id   AF-A0A7D8IW84-F1
#
_cell.length_a   1.000
_cell.length_b   1.000
_cell.length_c   1.000
_cell.angle_alpha   90.00
_cell.angle_beta   90.00
_cell.angle_gamma   90.00
#
_symmetry.space_group_name_H-M   'P 1'
#
loop_
_entity.id
_entity.type
_entity.pdbx_description
1 polymer ?
#
loop_
_entity_poly.entity_id
_entity_poly.type
_entity_poly.pdbx_seq_one_letter_code
_entity_poly.pdbx_strand_id
1 'polypeptide(L)'
;MVIKPTLTGSLDKVREQVAAAHALGLTVVISSSIESSLGLTQLARIAAWLTPGTLPGLDTLHLMQAQQVRPWPGSALPCLKRDELERLL
;
A
#
# COMPACT_ATOMS: atom_id res chain seq x y z
N MET A 1 -4.10 -15.21 4.12
CA MET A 1 -3.46 -14.94 2.81
C MET A 1 -2.83 -13.56 2.84
N VAL A 2 -1.62 -13.41 2.27
CA VAL A 2 -0.94 -12.12 2.15
C VAL A 2 -0.98 -11.70 0.68
N ILE A 3 -1.55 -10.52 0.40
CA ILE A 3 -1.59 -9.95 -0.95
C ILE A 3 -0.66 -8.74 -0.99
N LYS A 4 0.24 -8.72 -1.97
CA LYS A 4 1.15 -7.62 -2.24
C LYS A 4 0.78 -6.97 -3.58
N PRO A 5 -0.07 -5.93 -3.61
CA PRO A 5 -0.68 -5.42 -4.84
C PRO A 5 0.31 -5.12 -5.98
N THR A 6 1.47 -4.53 -5.67
CA THR A 6 2.56 -4.26 -6.64
C THR A 6 3.05 -5.52 -7.37
N LEU A 7 3.04 -6.68 -6.69
CA LEU A 7 3.43 -7.97 -7.27
C LEU A 7 2.23 -8.77 -7.82
N THR A 8 1.00 -8.32 -7.55
CA THR A 8 -0.23 -9.00 -7.96
C THR A 8 -0.74 -8.50 -9.31
N GLY A 9 -0.77 -7.18 -9.51
CA GLY A 9 -1.30 -6.52 -10.71
C GLY A 9 -2.37 -5.47 -10.40
N SER A 10 -3.42 -5.44 -11.22
CA SER A 10 -4.47 -4.42 -11.14
C SER A 10 -5.25 -4.44 -9.81
N LEU A 11 -5.88 -3.31 -9.49
CA LEU A 11 -6.75 -3.19 -8.32
C LEU A 11 -7.94 -4.17 -8.39
N ASP A 12 -8.50 -4.41 -9.57
CA ASP A 12 -9.59 -5.38 -9.73
C ASP A 12 -9.14 -6.80 -9.42
N LYS A 13 -7.95 -7.20 -9.89
CA LYS A 13 -7.36 -8.50 -9.54
C LYS A 13 -7.10 -8.64 -8.04
N VAL A 14 -6.66 -7.58 -7.38
CA VAL A 14 -6.51 -7.55 -5.91
C VAL A 14 -7.87 -7.75 -5.23
N ARG A 15 -8.94 -7.07 -5.70
CA ARG A 15 -10.30 -7.22 -5.16
C ARG A 15 -10.84 -8.64 -5.34
N GLU A 16 -10.63 -9.23 -6.51
CA GLU A 16 -11.02 -10.62 -6.81
C GLU A 16 -10.32 -11.60 -5.86
N GLN A 17 -9.02 -11.44 -5.62
CA GLN A 17 -8.27 -12.28 -4.69
C GLN A 17 -8.74 -12.11 -3.23
N VAL A 18 -9.05 -10.88 -2.80
CA VAL A 18 -9.63 -10.63 -1.47
C VAL A 18 -10.97 -11.36 -1.35
N ALA A 19 -11.87 -11.21 -2.33
CA ALA A 19 -13.18 -11.84 -2.33
C ALA A 19 -13.08 -13.37 -2.31
N ALA A 20 -12.22 -13.95 -3.15
CA ALA A 20 -11.98 -15.39 -3.19
C ALA A 20 -11.47 -15.94 -1.85
N ALA A 21 -10.54 -15.25 -1.20
CA ALA A 21 -10.02 -15.65 0.09
C ALA A 21 -11.07 -15.55 1.20
N HIS A 22 -11.88 -14.48 1.23
CA HIS A 22 -12.97 -14.34 2.20
C HIS A 22 -14.06 -15.41 2.00
N ALA A 23 -14.39 -15.78 0.77
CA ALA A 23 -15.33 -16.86 0.47
C ALA A 23 -14.86 -18.23 1.02
N LEU A 24 -13.56 -18.41 1.20
CA LEU A 24 -12.94 -19.58 1.82
C LEU A 24 -12.72 -19.43 3.33
N GLY A 25 -13.21 -18.35 3.95
CA GLY A 25 -13.02 -18.07 5.37
C GLY A 25 -11.60 -17.67 5.76
N LEU A 26 -10.75 -17.29 4.80
CA LEU A 26 -9.37 -16.90 5.06
C LEU A 26 -9.27 -15.41 5.40
N THR A 27 -8.51 -15.07 6.43
CA THR A 27 -8.09 -13.68 6.68
C THR A 27 -7.16 -13.20 5.57
N VAL A 28 -7.40 -12.00 5.05
CA VAL A 28 -6.55 -11.36 4.04
C VAL A 28 -5.80 -10.18 4.65
N VAL A 29 -4.48 -10.14 4.42
CA VAL A 29 -3.61 -9.02 4.78
C VAL A 29 -3.13 -8.36 3.49
N ILE A 30 -3.50 -7.09 3.29
CA ILE A 30 -2.83 -6.24 2.29
C ILE A 30 -1.44 -5.89 2.83
N SER A 31 -0.41 -6.11 2.03
CA SER A 31 0.99 -6.03 2.46
C SER A 31 1.85 -5.24 1.49
N SER A 32 2.86 -4.58 2.03
CA SER A 32 3.83 -3.79 1.28
C SER A 32 4.85 -4.65 0.52
N SER A 33 5.28 -4.10 -0.62
CA SER A 33 6.45 -4.51 -1.41
C SER A 33 7.56 -3.45 -1.37
N ILE A 34 7.63 -2.67 -0.28
CA ILE A 34 8.55 -1.53 -0.10
C ILE A 34 8.22 -0.38 -1.07
N GLU A 35 6.94 -0.05 -1.19
CA GLU A 35 6.49 1.13 -1.94
C GLU A 35 6.91 2.44 -1.25
N SER A 36 6.96 3.54 -2.03
CA SER A 36 7.08 4.88 -1.46
C SER A 36 5.85 5.24 -0.60
N SER A 37 5.93 6.34 0.14
CA SER A 37 4.80 6.85 0.95
C SER A 37 3.51 7.05 0.13
N LEU A 38 3.61 7.44 -1.15
CA LEU A 38 2.45 7.53 -2.04
C LEU A 38 1.79 6.17 -2.25
N GLY A 39 2.56 5.11 -2.51
CA GLY A 39 2.04 3.76 -2.66
C GLY A 39 1.49 3.21 -1.34
N LEU A 40 2.23 3.39 -0.22
CA LEU A 40 1.80 2.94 1.10
C LEU A 40 0.47 3.57 1.54
N THR A 41 0.26 4.87 1.30
CA THR A 41 -1.03 5.51 1.61
C THR A 41 -2.17 5.01 0.74
N GLN A 42 -1.90 4.57 -0.50
CA GLN A 42 -2.90 3.87 -1.32
C GLN A 42 -3.19 2.48 -0.78
N LEU A 43 -2.16 1.72 -0.37
CA LEU A 43 -2.34 0.41 0.27
C LEU A 43 -3.13 0.50 1.57
N ALA A 44 -2.90 1.53 2.39
CA ALA A 44 -3.68 1.79 3.60
C ALA A 44 -5.17 2.01 3.28
N ARG A 45 -5.47 2.77 2.21
CA ARG A 45 -6.85 2.96 1.74
C ARG A 45 -7.47 1.68 1.21
N ILE A 46 -6.70 0.88 0.46
CA ILE A 46 -7.16 -0.42 -0.07
C ILE A 46 -7.46 -1.38 1.09
N ALA A 47 -6.60 -1.43 2.11
CA ALA A 47 -6.82 -2.25 3.29
C ALA A 47 -8.07 -1.83 4.07
N ALA A 48 -8.23 -0.53 4.33
CA ALA A 48 -9.41 0.00 5.03
C ALA A 48 -10.71 -0.28 4.25
N TRP A 49 -10.65 -0.31 2.92
CA TRP A 49 -11.81 -0.60 2.07
C TRP A 49 -12.11 -2.10 1.97
N LEU A 50 -11.11 -2.92 1.62
CA LEU A 50 -11.32 -4.32 1.23
C LEU A 50 -11.15 -5.30 2.40
N THR A 51 -10.38 -4.92 3.42
CA THR A 51 -10.07 -5.74 4.59
C THR A 51 -10.22 -4.94 5.90
N PRO A 52 -11.38 -4.30 6.18
CA PRO A 52 -11.54 -3.38 7.32
C PRO A 52 -11.30 -4.02 8.69
N GLY A 53 -11.45 -5.34 8.81
CA GLY A 53 -11.18 -6.10 10.04
C GLY A 53 -9.74 -6.62 10.19
N THR A 54 -8.86 -6.36 9.22
CA THR A 54 -7.48 -6.86 9.23
C THR A 54 -6.49 -5.71 9.15
N LEU A 55 -5.61 -5.62 10.15
CA LEU A 55 -4.48 -4.68 10.12
C LEU A 55 -3.55 -5.02 8.95
N PRO A 56 -3.21 -4.07 8.05
CA PRO A 56 -2.35 -4.37 6.91
C PRO A 56 -0.87 -4.38 7.29
N GLY A 57 -0.07 -5.14 6.55
CA GLY A 57 1.38 -5.25 6.75
C GLY A 57 2.14 -4.16 5.99
N LEU A 58 2.08 -2.92 6.48
CA LEU A 58 2.60 -1.71 5.79
C LEU A 58 3.75 -1.00 6.52
N ASP A 59 4.27 -1.54 7.62
CA ASP A 59 5.37 -0.93 8.39
C ASP A 59 6.73 -1.14 7.70
N THR A 60 6.90 -0.51 6.55
CA THR A 60 8.13 -0.55 5.73
C THR A 60 8.68 0.85 5.44
N LEU A 61 7.93 1.91 5.74
CA LEU A 61 8.35 3.29 5.47
C LEU A 61 9.63 3.66 6.23
N HIS A 62 9.82 3.12 7.44
CA HIS A 62 10.99 3.38 8.26
C HIS A 62 12.31 2.86 7.65
N LEU A 63 12.23 2.00 6.62
CA LEU A 63 13.40 1.53 5.87
C LEU A 63 13.89 2.56 4.83
N MET A 64 13.12 3.62 4.56
CA MET A 64 13.43 4.66 3.59
C MET A 64 13.95 5.94 4.26
N GLN A 65 14.66 6.76 3.49
CA GLN A 65 15.18 8.06 3.96
C GLN A 65 14.25 9.23 3.66
N ALA A 66 13.29 9.07 2.75
CA ALA A 66 12.39 10.14 2.33
C ALA A 66 11.02 9.61 1.90
N GLN A 67 10.02 10.48 2.02
CA GLN A 67 8.68 10.34 1.47
C GLN A 67 8.62 11.06 0.11
N GLN A 68 7.65 10.72 -0.72
CA GLN A 68 7.48 11.34 -2.02
C GLN A 68 5.99 11.59 -2.31
N VAL A 69 5.67 12.81 -2.73
CA VAL A 69 4.37 13.30 -3.23
C VAL A 69 3.22 13.29 -2.21
N ARG A 70 3.00 12.20 -1.47
CA ARG A 70 2.01 12.11 -0.40
C ARG A 70 2.69 11.59 0.88
N PRO A 71 2.61 12.31 1.99
CA PRO A 71 3.16 11.85 3.25
C PRO A 71 2.27 10.78 3.90
N TRP A 72 2.91 9.86 4.60
CA TRP A 72 2.27 9.00 5.59
C TRP A 72 1.99 9.82 6.87
N PRO A 73 0.75 9.84 7.38
CA PRO A 73 0.41 10.61 8.58
C PRO A 73 1.31 10.26 9.77
N GLY A 74 1.90 11.27 10.40
CA GLY A 74 2.77 11.10 11.57
C GLY A 74 4.22 10.69 11.26
N SER A 75 4.59 10.48 9.99
CA SER A 75 5.99 10.22 9.63
C SER A 75 6.84 11.50 9.71
N ALA A 76 8.02 11.39 10.33
CA ALA A 76 8.99 12.48 10.46
C ALA A 76 9.95 12.61 9.26
N LEU A 77 9.88 11.68 8.29
CA LEU A 77 10.75 11.69 7.12
C LEU A 77 10.45 12.91 6.23
N PRO A 78 11.46 13.54 5.60
CA PRO A 78 11.23 14.62 4.65
C PRO A 78 10.38 14.14 3.48
N CYS A 79 9.49 14.97 2.95
CA CYS A 79 8.60 14.61 1.85
C CYS A 79 8.91 15.43 0.60
N LEU A 80 9.54 14.79 -0.40
CA LEU A 80 9.83 15.39 -1.69
C LEU A 80 8.53 15.67 -2.45
N LYS A 81 8.42 16.85 -3.04
CA LYS A 81 7.32 17.27 -3.88
C LYS A 81 7.52 16.79 -5.32
N ARG A 82 6.45 16.82 -6.10
CA ARG A 82 6.44 16.33 -7.50
C ARG A 82 7.43 17.08 -8.40
N ASP A 83 7.64 18.38 -8.16
CA ASP A 83 8.57 19.22 -8.91
C ASP A 83 10.04 18.94 -8.62
N GLU A 84 10.34 18.19 -7.56
CA GLU A 84 11.68 17.70 -7.22
C GLU A 84 11.99 16.34 -7.89
N LEU A 85 11.05 15.77 -8.65
CA LEU A 85 11.21 14.47 -9.33
C LEU A 85 11.48 14.67 -10.83
N GLU A 86 12.24 13.73 -11.42
CA GLU A 86 12.46 13.66 -12.87
C GLU A 86 11.13 13.50 -13.61
N ARG A 87 10.92 14.29 -14.66
CA ARG A 87 9.71 14.24 -15.51
C ARG A 87 10.04 13.51 -16.81
N LEU A 88 9.20 12.53 -17.15
CA LEU A 88 9.34 11.75 -18.39
C LEU A 88 8.38 12.21 -19.50
N LEU A 89 7.35 13.00 -19.17
CA LEU A 89 6.32 13.54 -20.06
C LEU A 89 6.02 15.00 -19.74
#